data_AF-A8R8C7-F1
#
_entry.id   AF-A8R8C7-F1
#
_cell.length_a   1.000
_cell.length_b   1.000
_cell.length_c   1.000
_cell.angle_alpha   90.00
_cell.angle_beta   90.00
_cell.angle_gamma   90.00
#
_symmetry.space_group_name_H-M   'P 1'
#
loop_
_entity.id
_entity.type
_entity.pdbx_description
1 polymer ?
#
loop_
_entity_poly.entity_id
_entity_poly.type
_entity_poly.pdbx_seq_one_letter_code
_entity_poly.pdbx_strand_id
1 'polypeptide(L)'
;MLILVIILIVTAIYFLYLKYRVVVTGEKCKDKVIGLASLNAGYVIGGVAVKKNAYILKIGHKKYQTAYGCIFSSLEKRNIGKEMLFFKNEGYGREVF
;
A
#
# COMPACT_ATOMS: atom_id res chain seq x y z
N MET A 1 7.05 -35.37 3.39
CA MET A 1 6.92 -34.15 4.22
C MET A 1 7.77 -32.99 3.72
N LEU A 2 9.07 -33.18 3.45
CA LEU A 2 9.97 -32.12 2.95
C LEU A 2 9.50 -31.43 1.66
N ILE A 3 9.05 -32.21 0.67
CA ILE A 3 8.54 -31.68 -0.62
C ILE A 3 7.33 -30.74 -0.41
N LEU A 4 6.41 -31.10 0.48
CA LEU A 4 5.23 -30.28 0.79
C LEU A 4 5.65 -28.93 1.42
N VAL A 5 6.63 -28.96 2.33
CA VAL A 5 7.17 -27.75 2.98
C VAL A 5 7.83 -26.84 1.96
N ILE A 6 8.61 -27.40 1.02
CA ILE A 6 9.25 -26.62 -0.05
C ILE A 6 8.20 -25.95 -0.94
N ILE A 7 7.14 -26.67 -1.33
CA ILE A 7 6.06 -26.11 -2.13
C ILE A 7 5.41 -24.93 -1.42
N LEU A 8 5.07 -25.07 -0.13
CA LEU A 8 4.47 -23.99 0.66
C LEU A 8 5.37 -22.73 0.72
N ILE A 9 6.68 -22.92 0.90
CA ILE A 9 7.64 -21.81 0.92
C ILE A 9 7.69 -21.11 -0.44
N VAL A 10 7.82 -21.87 -1.54
CA VAL A 10 7.86 -21.32 -2.89
C VAL A 10 6.59 -20.55 -3.21
N THR A 11 5.42 -21.08 -2.86
CA THR A 11 4.14 -20.40 -3.07
C THR A 11 4.05 -19.10 -2.28
N ALA A 12 4.48 -19.09 -1.01
CA ALA A 12 4.50 -17.86 -0.20
C ALA A 12 5.43 -16.79 -0.79
N ILE A 13 6.62 -17.18 -1.24
CA ILE A 13 7.57 -16.28 -1.92
C ILE A 13 6.97 -15.74 -3.22
N TYR A 14 6.28 -16.58 -3.99
CA TYR A 14 5.62 -16.17 -5.22
C TYR A 14 4.52 -15.12 -4.99
N PHE A 15 3.68 -15.29 -3.96
CA PHE A 15 2.68 -14.28 -3.59
C PHE A 15 3.32 -12.96 -3.15
N LEU A 16 4.41 -13.01 -2.39
CA LEU A 16 5.18 -11.82 -2.04
C LEU A 16 5.74 -11.14 -3.30
N TYR A 17 6.31 -11.91 -4.23
CA TYR A 17 6.81 -11.38 -5.49
C TYR A 17 5.71 -10.66 -6.29
N LEU A 18 4.53 -11.26 -6.44
CA LEU A 18 3.41 -10.63 -7.15
C LEU A 18 2.99 -9.31 -6.51
N LYS A 19 2.96 -9.24 -5.17
CA LYS A 19 2.62 -8.02 -4.43
C LYS A 19 3.65 -6.91 -4.61
N TYR A 20 4.95 -7.25 -4.56
CA TYR A 20 6.03 -6.26 -4.65
C TYR A 20 6.51 -5.96 -6.08
N ARG A 21 6.07 -6.73 -7.08
CA ARG A 21 6.36 -6.50 -8.51
C ARG A 21 6.04 -5.06 -8.93
N VAL A 22 5.01 -4.45 -8.36
CA VAL A 22 4.63 -3.05 -8.64
C VAL A 22 5.76 -2.06 -8.36
N VAL A 23 6.57 -2.31 -7.34
CA VAL A 23 7.74 -1.46 -7.02
C VAL A 23 8.84 -1.59 -8.07
N VAL A 24 8.91 -2.74 -8.75
CA VAL A 24 9.94 -3.05 -9.75
C VAL A 24 9.53 -2.60 -11.15
N THR A 25 8.27 -2.83 -11.53
CA THR A 25 7.78 -2.59 -12.90
C THR A 25 6.81 -1.41 -13.02
N GLY A 26 6.37 -0.83 -11.90
CA GLY A 26 5.42 0.28 -11.90
C GLY A 26 6.05 1.59 -12.36
N GLU A 27 5.20 2.49 -12.84
CA GLU A 27 5.61 3.85 -13.20
C GLU A 27 5.94 4.62 -11.93
N LYS A 28 7.13 5.23 -11.90
CA LYS A 28 7.53 6.12 -10.81
C LYS A 28 6.84 7.46 -10.96
N CYS A 29 6.03 7.83 -9.98
CA CYS A 29 5.37 9.14 -9.90
C CYS A 29 5.86 9.87 -8.64
N LYS A 30 6.20 11.15 -8.77
CA LYS A 30 6.43 12.02 -7.61
C LYS A 30 5.28 13.00 -7.52
N ASP A 31 4.61 13.02 -6.38
CA ASP A 31 3.52 13.97 -6.15
C ASP A 31 3.35 14.27 -4.66
N LYS A 32 2.57 15.31 -4.36
CA LYS A 32 2.27 15.75 -3.00
C LYS A 32 1.14 14.92 -2.41
N VAL A 33 1.35 14.52 -1.16
CA VAL A 33 0.31 13.96 -0.32
C VAL A 33 -0.71 15.06 0.01
N ILE A 34 -1.95 14.91 -0.45
CA ILE A 34 -3.03 15.89 -0.25
C ILE A 34 -3.86 15.61 1.01
N GLY A 35 -3.77 14.41 1.58
CA GLY A 35 -4.52 14.06 2.77
C GLY A 35 -4.38 12.60 3.17
N LEU A 36 -5.25 12.16 4.08
CA LEU A 36 -5.29 10.80 4.62
C LEU A 36 -6.69 10.22 4.47
N ALA A 37 -6.78 8.96 4.06
CA ALA A 37 -7.99 8.16 4.04
C ALA A 37 -7.91 7.09 5.14
N SER A 38 -8.97 6.92 5.92
CA SER A 38 -9.07 5.80 6.87
C SER A 38 -9.62 4.58 6.14
N LEU A 39 -8.82 3.52 6.05
CA LEU A 39 -9.15 2.25 5.42
C LEU A 39 -9.15 1.14 6.48
N ASN A 40 -9.96 0.10 6.27
CA ASN A 40 -9.88 -1.09 7.11
C ASN A 40 -8.55 -1.80 6.84
N ALA A 41 -7.85 -2.18 7.90
CA ALA A 41 -6.54 -2.83 7.83
C ALA A 41 -6.62 -4.33 7.50
N GLY A 42 -7.85 -4.89 7.43
CA GLY A 42 -8.09 -6.29 7.09
C GLY A 42 -7.97 -7.27 8.26
N TYR A 43 -7.79 -6.78 9.49
CA TYR A 43 -7.72 -7.59 10.69
C TYR A 43 -8.44 -6.92 11.87
N VAL A 44 -8.74 -7.71 12.89
CA VAL A 44 -9.57 -7.36 14.06
C VAL A 44 -8.76 -7.60 15.33
N ILE A 45 -8.79 -6.66 16.27
CA ILE A 45 -8.20 -6.81 17.60
C ILE A 45 -9.31 -6.63 18.64
N GLY A 46 -9.52 -7.62 19.50
CA GLY A 46 -10.53 -7.55 20.56
C GLY A 46 -11.96 -7.36 20.04
N GLY A 47 -12.29 -7.89 18.86
CA GLY A 47 -13.59 -7.71 18.21
C GLY A 47 -13.76 -6.40 17.44
N VAL A 48 -12.77 -5.50 17.46
CA VAL A 48 -12.81 -4.22 16.74
C VAL A 48 -11.95 -4.27 15.48
N ALA A 49 -12.55 -3.95 14.32
CA ALA A 49 -11.82 -3.85 13.06
C ALA A 49 -10.79 -2.73 13.12
N VAL A 50 -9.53 -3.07 12.89
CA VAL A 50 -8.45 -2.09 12.93
C VAL A 50 -8.50 -1.25 11.68
N LYS A 51 -8.44 0.07 11.86
CA LYS A 51 -8.34 1.04 10.77
C LYS A 51 -6.88 1.46 10.60
N LYS A 52 -6.42 1.47 9.35
CA LYS A 52 -5.16 2.09 8.92
C LYS A 52 -5.47 3.41 8.24
N ASN A 53 -4.57 4.37 8.34
CA ASN A 53 -4.62 5.58 7.53
C ASN A 53 -3.73 5.36 6.31
N ALA A 54 -4.20 5.75 5.13
CA ALA A 54 -3.46 5.69 3.88
C ALA A 54 -3.36 7.09 3.29
N TYR A 55 -2.26 7.40 2.62
CA TYR A 55 -2.07 8.69 1.97
C TYR A 55 -2.94 8.80 0.74
N ILE A 56 -3.58 9.96 0.59
CA ILE A 56 -4.29 10.35 -0.63
C ILE A 56 -3.36 11.23 -1.45
N LEU A 57 -3.19 10.86 -2.71
CA LEU A 57 -2.35 11.56 -3.68
C LEU A 57 -3.23 12.05 -4.83
N LYS A 58 -2.89 13.19 -5.41
CA LYS A 58 -3.57 13.71 -6.59
C LYS A 58 -2.59 13.77 -7.75
N ILE A 59 -2.49 12.65 -8.48
CA ILE A 59 -1.66 12.55 -9.68
C ILE A 59 -2.51 13.01 -10.87
N GLY A 60 -2.22 14.21 -11.37
CA GLY A 60 -3.01 14.88 -12.40
C GLY A 60 -4.45 15.18 -11.94
N HIS A 61 -5.45 14.66 -12.66
CA HIS A 61 -6.87 14.84 -12.33
C HIS A 61 -7.47 13.69 -11.51
N LYS A 62 -6.70 12.64 -11.22
CA LYS A 62 -7.18 11.44 -10.50
C LYS A 62 -6.62 11.40 -9.08
N LYS A 63 -7.44 10.93 -8.14
CA LYS A 63 -7.02 10.66 -6.76
C LYS A 63 -6.62 9.20 -6.62
N TYR A 64 -5.47 8.99 -5.99
CA TYR A 64 -4.89 7.67 -5.71
C TYR A 64 -4.72 7.50 -4.19
N GLN A 65 -4.68 6.26 -3.73
CA GLN A 65 -4.51 5.89 -2.33
C GLN A 65 -3.31 4.97 -2.18
N THR A 66 -2.52 5.15 -1.12
CA THR A 66 -1.39 4.24 -0.88
C THR A 66 -1.87 2.88 -0.37
N ALA A 67 -1.28 1.81 -0.90
CA ALA A 67 -1.53 0.45 -0.43
C ALA A 67 -1.02 0.27 1.02
N TYR A 68 0.07 0.95 1.37
CA TYR A 68 0.61 1.02 2.71
C TYR A 68 0.05 2.22 3.49
N GLY A 69 0.14 2.12 4.81
CA GLY A 69 -0.44 3.11 5.69
C GLY A 69 -0.11 2.83 7.16
N CYS A 70 -0.19 3.85 8.00
CA CYS A 70 0.09 3.74 9.43
C CYS A 70 -1.20 3.73 10.26
N ILE A 71 -1.18 3.01 11.37
CA ILE A 71 -2.26 3.09 12.39
C ILE A 71 -2.18 4.44 13.12
N PHE A 72 -0.97 4.98 13.28
CA PHE A 72 -0.72 6.24 13.98
C PHE A 72 -0.91 7.44 13.05
N SER A 73 -2.07 8.08 13.17
CA SER A 73 -2.42 9.27 12.38
C SER A 73 -1.49 10.47 12.62
N SER A 74 -0.89 10.60 13.81
CA SER A 74 -0.01 11.71 14.17
C SER A 74 1.29 11.74 13.35
N LEU A 75 1.84 10.56 13.02
CA LEU A 75 3.06 10.42 12.22
C LEU A 75 2.79 10.75 10.75
N GLU A 76 1.68 10.26 10.19
CA GLU A 76 1.37 10.49 8.79
C GLU A 76 0.92 11.92 8.49
N LYS A 77 0.24 12.58 9.43
CA LYS A 77 -0.16 14.00 9.27
C LYS A 77 1.04 14.92 8.99
N ARG A 78 2.24 14.59 9.50
CA ARG A 78 3.48 15.34 9.25
C ARG A 78 3.99 15.25 7.82
N ASN A 79 3.50 14.28 7.05
CA ASN A 79 3.89 14.05 5.66
C ASN A 79 2.88 14.64 4.66
N ILE A 80 1.75 15.16 5.13
CA ILE A 80 0.81 15.92 4.29
C ILE A 80 1.53 17.17 3.75
N GLY A 81 1.44 17.39 2.44
CA GLY A 81 2.09 18.49 1.73
C GLY A 81 3.53 18.19 1.28
N LYS A 82 4.13 17.09 1.72
CA LYS A 82 5.44 16.64 1.22
C LYS A 82 5.30 15.91 -0.10
N GLU A 83 6.29 16.08 -0.97
CA GLU A 83 6.46 15.25 -2.15
C GLU A 83 7.09 13.93 -1.76
N MET A 84 6.49 12.85 -2.26
CA MET A 84 6.97 11.49 -2.06
C MET A 84 6.99 10.77 -3.39
N LEU A 85 7.89 9.80 -3.52
CA LEU A 85 7.96 8.93 -4.69
C LEU A 85 7.06 7.73 -4.47
N PHE A 86 6.21 7.46 -5.46
CA PHE A 86 5.27 6.35 -5.48
C PHE A 86 5.38 5.58 -6.78
N PHE A 87 4.88 4.36 -6.75
CA PHE A 87 4.80 3.45 -7.89
C PHE A 87 3.34 3.22 -8.25
N LYS A 88 2.98 3.64 -9.45
CA LYS A 88 1.65 3.42 -10.02
C LYS A 88 1.68 2.17 -10.90
N ASN A 89 0.62 1.37 -10.81
CA ASN A 89 0.36 0.31 -11.77
C ASN A 89 -1.13 0.30 -12.12
N GLU A 90 -1.44 0.36 -13.41
CA GLU A 90 -2.82 0.44 -13.89
C GLU A 90 -3.65 -0.79 -13.54
N GLY A 91 -3.00 -1.96 -13.38
CA GLY A 91 -3.65 -3.19 -12.94
C GLY A 91 -4.20 -3.13 -11.51
N TYR A 92 -3.74 -2.19 -10.69
CA TYR A 92 -4.20 -1.97 -9.31
C TYR A 92 -5.17 -0.77 -9.19
N GLY A 93 -5.62 -0.22 -10.33
CA GLY A 93 -6.63 0.83 -10.38
C GLY A 93 -6.16 2.14 -9.76
N ARG A 94 -6.67 2.46 -8.56
CA ARG A 94 -6.35 3.71 -7.83
C ARG A 94 -5.38 3.50 -6.67
N GLU A 95 -4.85 2.30 -6.50
CA GLU A 95 -3.83 2.03 -5.48
C GLU A 95 -2.42 2.33 -6.00
N VAL A 96 -1.60 2.94 -5.16
CA VAL A 96 -0.19 3.26 -5.42
C VAL A 96 0.71 2.74 -4.30
N PHE A 97 1.96 2.41 -4.62
CA PHE A 97 2.93 1.74 -3.74
C PHE A 97 4.16 2.59 -3.46
#